data_AF-A0A2V7JVD4-F1
#
_entry.id   AF-A0A2V7JVD4-F1
#
_cell.length_a   1.000
_cell.length_b   1.000
_cell.length_c   1.000
_cell.angle_alpha   90.00
_cell.angle_beta   90.00
_cell.angle_gamma   90.00
#
_symmetry.space_group_name_H-M   'P 1'
#
loop_
_entity.id
_entity.type
_entity.pdbx_description
1 polymer ?
#
loop_
_entity_poly.entity_id
_entity_poly.type
_entity_poly.pdbx_seq_one_letter_code
_entity_poly.pdbx_strand_id
1 'polypeptide(L)'
;MYGAFLALHPDHFGWLDGVDLAIHEAGHPLFGVFGEFVGFLGGTLMQLLMPSLFVWYFTRRGDRHAATVALWWVAQNLWNVSVYVKDARAEELPLVGGGEHDWNYLLGRLGLLGQDRLLGEAVRFAGVLLYLWACLRGWTYASAIGRDGDAGEPAAPS
;
A
#
# COMPACT_ATOMS: atom_id res chain seq x y z
N MET A 1 12.57 9.41 6.17
CA MET A 1 12.12 9.66 7.56
C MET A 1 10.69 9.16 7.77
N TYR A 2 9.69 9.67 7.04
CA TYR A 2 8.28 9.26 7.20
C TYR A 2 8.01 7.75 6.96
N GLY A 3 8.45 7.17 5.84
CA GLY A 3 8.20 5.75 5.56
C GLY A 3 8.90 4.78 6.52
N ALA A 4 10.10 5.12 7.01
CA ALA A 4 10.78 4.31 8.02
C ALA A 4 10.03 4.33 9.36
N PHE A 5 9.45 5.49 9.73
CA PHE A 5 8.63 5.61 10.92
C PHE A 5 7.37 4.73 10.84
N LEU A 6 6.64 4.77 9.72
CA LEU A 6 5.46 3.94 9.51
C LEU A 6 5.77 2.43 9.44
N ALA A 7 6.91 2.04 8.85
CA ALA A 7 7.34 0.64 8.85
C ALA A 7 7.55 0.08 10.29
N LEU A 8 8.00 0.95 11.20
CA LEU A 8 8.27 0.62 12.60
C LEU A 8 7.01 0.75 13.48
N HIS A 9 6.09 1.64 13.12
CA HIS A 9 4.83 1.92 13.84
C HIS A 9 3.65 1.82 12.86
N PRO A 10 3.33 0.63 12.36
CA PRO A 10 2.29 0.44 11.35
C PRO A 10 0.88 0.72 11.88
N ASP A 11 0.72 0.76 13.21
CA ASP A 11 -0.48 1.12 13.96
C ASP A 11 -0.71 2.64 14.04
N HIS A 12 0.28 3.46 13.66
CA HIS A 12 0.13 4.90 13.65
C HIS A 12 -0.74 5.34 12.46
N PHE A 13 -1.95 5.81 12.76
CA PHE A 13 -2.85 6.37 11.76
C PHE A 13 -2.44 7.79 11.36
N GLY A 14 -2.05 7.96 10.10
CA GLY A 14 -1.67 9.24 9.50
C GLY A 14 -2.69 9.75 8.47
N TRP A 15 -2.34 10.87 7.83
CA TRP A 15 -3.20 11.48 6.80
C TRP A 15 -3.37 10.58 5.57
N LEU A 16 -2.36 9.79 5.21
CA LEU A 16 -2.40 8.88 4.06
C LEU A 16 -3.37 7.73 4.33
N ASP A 17 -3.42 7.22 5.57
CA ASP A 17 -4.37 6.19 5.98
C ASP A 17 -5.83 6.67 5.85
N GLY A 18 -6.10 7.97 6.01
CA GLY A 18 -7.43 8.54 5.73
C GLY A 18 -7.81 8.51 4.24
N VAL A 19 -6.83 8.70 3.34
CA VAL A 19 -7.03 8.56 1.89
C VAL A 19 -7.23 7.09 1.52
N ASP A 20 -6.39 6.21 2.07
CA ASP A 20 -6.48 4.77 1.83
C ASP A 20 -7.80 4.19 2.34
N LEU A 21 -8.28 4.66 3.49
CA LEU A 21 -9.59 4.30 4.04
C LEU A 21 -10.74 4.72 3.12
N ALA A 22 -10.71 5.94 2.58
CA ALA A 22 -11.75 6.37 1.63
C ALA A 22 -11.75 5.52 0.35
N ILE A 23 -10.57 5.13 -0.14
CA ILE A 23 -10.42 4.22 -1.29
C ILE A 23 -10.91 2.81 -0.94
N HIS A 24 -10.64 2.35 0.28
CA HIS A 24 -11.09 1.07 0.82
C HIS A 24 -12.62 1.00 0.82
N GLU A 25 -13.29 1.98 1.43
CA GLU A 25 -14.76 2.01 1.49
C GLU A 25 -15.39 2.04 0.09
N ALA A 26 -14.76 2.71 -0.88
CA ALA A 26 -15.21 2.71 -2.27
C ALA A 26 -15.08 1.33 -2.95
N GLY A 27 -14.19 0.47 -2.45
CA GLY A 27 -13.99 -0.89 -2.95
C GLY A 27 -15.17 -1.81 -2.67
N HIS A 28 -15.80 -1.72 -1.49
CA HIS A 28 -16.92 -2.60 -1.14
C HIS A 28 -18.09 -2.57 -2.13
N PRO A 29 -18.69 -1.42 -2.48
CA PRO A 29 -19.78 -1.40 -3.46
C PRO A 29 -19.30 -1.72 -4.87
N LEU A 30 -18.07 -1.34 -5.23
CA LEU A 30 -17.50 -1.60 -6.56
C LEU A 30 -17.33 -3.10 -6.82
N PHE A 31 -16.81 -3.83 -5.84
CA PHE A 31 -16.53 -5.25 -5.93
C PHE A 31 -17.68 -6.13 -5.42
N GLY A 32 -18.59 -5.58 -4.63
CA GLY A 32 -19.77 -6.28 -4.10
C GLY A 32 -20.73 -6.76 -5.19
N VAL A 33 -20.69 -6.16 -6.39
CA VAL A 33 -21.44 -6.65 -7.56
C VAL A 33 -21.02 -8.05 -8.00
N PHE A 34 -19.83 -8.51 -7.60
CA PHE A 34 -19.32 -9.86 -7.87
C PHE A 34 -19.65 -10.86 -6.74
N GLY A 35 -20.44 -10.44 -5.74
CA GLY A 35 -20.87 -11.25 -4.61
C GLY A 35 -20.24 -10.84 -3.29
N GLU A 36 -20.83 -11.32 -2.20
CA GLU A 36 -20.52 -10.91 -0.82
C GLU A 36 -19.03 -11.07 -0.46
N PHE A 37 -18.45 -12.25 -0.70
CA PHE A 37 -17.04 -12.50 -0.38
C PHE A 37 -16.10 -11.54 -1.11
N VAL A 38 -16.39 -11.24 -2.38
CA VAL A 38 -15.60 -10.31 -3.19
C VAL A 38 -15.87 -8.86 -2.77
N GLY A 39 -17.07 -8.55 -2.26
CA GLY A 39 -17.40 -7.26 -1.65
C GLY A 39 -16.57 -6.96 -0.41
N PHE A 40 -16.48 -7.89 0.54
CA PHE A 40 -15.63 -7.76 1.74
C PHE A 40 -14.15 -7.67 1.36
N LEU A 41 -13.69 -8.50 0.43
CA LEU A 41 -12.32 -8.42 -0.10
C LEU A 41 -12.07 -7.10 -0.88
N GLY A 42 -13.14 -6.51 -1.40
CA GLY A 42 -13.16 -5.37 -2.29
C GLY A 42 -12.47 -4.13 -1.73
N GLY A 43 -12.60 -3.88 -0.43
CA GLY A 43 -11.97 -2.74 0.20
C GLY A 43 -10.45 -2.81 0.13
N THR A 44 -9.87 -3.91 0.61
CA THR A 44 -8.42 -4.14 0.51
C THR A 44 -7.94 -4.20 -0.96
N LEU A 45 -8.74 -4.78 -1.87
CA LEU A 45 -8.40 -4.83 -3.29
C LEU A 45 -8.30 -3.43 -3.90
N MET A 46 -9.28 -2.57 -3.67
CA MET A 46 -9.29 -1.21 -4.22
C MET A 46 -8.16 -0.37 -3.65
N GLN A 47 -7.92 -0.49 -2.33
CA GLN A 47 -6.84 0.15 -1.60
C GLN A 47 -5.46 -0.19 -2.19
N LEU A 48 -5.22 -1.43 -2.64
CA LEU A 48 -3.97 -1.82 -3.30
C LEU A 48 -3.95 -1.52 -4.81
N LEU A 49 -5.10 -1.64 -5.49
CA LEU A 49 -5.21 -1.43 -6.93
C LEU A 49 -4.92 0.02 -7.31
N MET A 50 -5.45 0.98 -6.56
CA MET A 50 -5.30 2.40 -6.84
C MET A 50 -3.83 2.85 -6.96
N PRO A 51 -2.97 2.70 -5.93
CA PRO A 51 -1.55 3.02 -6.06
C PRO A 51 -0.83 2.19 -7.13
N SER A 52 -1.24 0.93 -7.32
CA SER A 52 -0.67 0.05 -8.37
C SER A 52 -0.96 0.55 -9.78
N LEU A 53 -2.12 1.19 -10.03
CA LEU A 53 -2.42 1.81 -11.31
C LEU A 53 -1.49 3.01 -11.59
N PHE A 54 -1.13 3.79 -10.57
CA PHE A 54 -0.11 4.84 -10.72
C PHE A 54 1.27 4.27 -11.03
N VAL A 55 1.67 3.17 -10.36
CA VAL A 55 2.93 2.45 -10.70
C VAL A 55 2.94 2.05 -12.17
N TRP A 56 1.87 1.42 -12.64
CA TRP A 56 1.73 1.02 -14.04
C TRP A 56 1.80 2.21 -14.99
N TYR A 57 1.03 3.26 -14.70
CA TYR A 57 0.95 4.46 -15.53
C TYR A 57 2.31 5.15 -15.70
N PHE A 58 3.03 5.42 -14.60
CA PHE A 58 4.34 6.07 -14.66
C PHE A 58 5.39 5.19 -15.35
N THR A 59 5.34 3.88 -15.11
CA THR A 59 6.21 2.92 -15.81
C THR A 59 5.97 2.96 -17.33
N ARG A 60 4.72 3.02 -17.78
CA ARG A 60 4.37 3.11 -19.21
C ARG A 60 4.77 4.44 -19.84
N ARG A 61 4.79 5.52 -19.07
CA ARG A 61 5.27 6.86 -19.47
C ARG A 61 6.81 6.97 -19.51
N GLY A 62 7.52 5.98 -19.00
CA GLY A 62 8.99 6.01 -18.87
C GLY A 62 9.50 6.76 -17.64
N ASP A 63 8.61 7.32 -16.80
CA ASP A 63 8.98 7.99 -15.56
C ASP A 63 9.20 6.95 -14.44
N ARG A 64 10.39 6.37 -14.45
CA ARG A 64 10.76 5.31 -13.51
C ARG A 64 10.88 5.81 -12.08
N HIS A 65 11.23 7.08 -11.87
CA HIS A 65 11.33 7.63 -10.52
C HIS A 65 9.94 7.83 -9.90
N ALA A 66 9.01 8.46 -10.62
CA ALA A 66 7.63 8.60 -10.13
C ALA A 66 6.96 7.24 -9.87
N ALA A 67 7.24 6.22 -10.69
CA ALA A 67 6.77 4.86 -10.45
C ALA A 67 7.24 4.29 -9.09
N THR A 68 8.45 4.63 -8.63
CA THR A 68 8.94 4.19 -7.31
C THR A 68 8.27 4.90 -6.15
N VAL A 69 7.82 6.15 -6.33
CA VAL A 69 7.02 6.86 -5.33
C VAL A 69 5.64 6.23 -5.20
N ALA A 70 4.99 5.88 -6.32
CA ALA A 70 3.73 5.14 -6.28
C ALA A 70 3.91 3.74 -5.66
N LEU A 71 5.03 3.06 -5.94
CA LEU A 71 5.33 1.75 -5.36
C LEU A 71 5.54 1.82 -3.84
N TRP A 72 6.14 2.92 -3.37
CA TRP A 72 6.24 3.22 -1.95
C TRP A 72 4.85 3.32 -1.28
N TRP A 73 3.87 3.92 -1.97
CA TRP A 73 2.50 4.00 -1.47
C TRP A 73 1.81 2.62 -1.40
N VAL A 74 2.08 1.72 -2.36
CA VAL A 74 1.66 0.31 -2.24
C VAL A 74 2.25 -0.35 -0.98
N ALA A 75 3.54 -0.12 -0.71
CA ALA A 75 4.21 -0.69 0.46
C ALA A 75 3.61 -0.21 1.78
N GLN A 76 3.28 1.08 1.87
CA GLN A 76 2.62 1.63 3.06
C GLN A 76 1.21 1.06 3.25
N ASN A 77 0.44 0.88 2.17
CA ASN A 77 -0.86 0.21 2.21
C ASN A 77 -0.76 -1.22 2.77
N LEU A 78 0.28 -1.97 2.40
CA LEU A 78 0.49 -3.31 2.96
C LEU A 78 0.71 -3.28 4.47
N TRP A 79 1.32 -2.24 5.04
CA TRP A 79 1.45 -2.14 6.50
C TRP A 79 0.11 -1.85 7.17
N ASN A 80 -0.70 -0.95 6.60
CA ASN A 80 -2.05 -0.66 7.04
C ASN A 80 -2.92 -1.94 7.02
N VAL A 81 -2.94 -2.65 5.89
CA VAL A 81 -3.63 -3.94 5.73
C VAL A 81 -3.11 -4.98 6.71
N SER A 82 -1.80 -5.02 6.99
CA SER A 82 -1.23 -5.92 8.01
C SER A 82 -1.88 -5.72 9.38
N VAL A 83 -2.04 -4.47 9.81
CA VAL A 83 -2.66 -4.15 11.10
C VAL A 83 -4.12 -4.60 11.09
N TYR A 84 -4.84 -4.32 10.01
CA TYR A 84 -6.24 -4.72 9.85
C TYR A 84 -6.43 -6.25 9.87
N VAL A 85 -5.56 -7.01 9.18
CA VAL A 85 -5.55 -8.48 9.20
C VAL A 85 -5.27 -9.01 10.61
N LYS A 86 -4.32 -8.43 11.35
CA LYS A 86 -3.98 -8.87 12.72
C LYS A 86 -5.10 -8.60 13.71
N ASP A 87 -5.95 -7.63 13.42
CA ASP A 87 -7.11 -7.27 14.22
C ASP A 87 -8.34 -8.16 13.93
N ALA A 88 -8.29 -9.05 12.94
CA ALA A 88 -9.44 -9.84 12.50
C ALA A 88 -10.20 -10.57 13.61
N ARG A 89 -9.52 -11.06 14.67
CA ARG A 89 -10.20 -11.68 15.82
C ARG A 89 -10.55 -10.74 16.95
N ALA A 90 -9.77 -9.67 17.11
CA ALA A 90 -9.91 -8.75 18.22
C ALA A 90 -10.99 -7.70 17.93
N GLU A 91 -11.12 -7.31 16.66
CA GLU A 91 -12.07 -6.33 16.15
C GLU A 91 -12.01 -5.01 16.96
N GLU A 92 -10.80 -4.61 17.37
CA GLU A 92 -10.56 -3.43 18.20
C GLU A 92 -10.49 -2.15 17.34
N LEU A 93 -10.18 -2.28 16.05
CA LEU A 93 -10.12 -1.13 15.15
C LEU A 93 -11.52 -0.54 14.90
N PRO A 94 -11.67 0.79 14.97
CA PRO A 94 -12.95 1.42 14.70
C PRO A 94 -13.29 1.29 13.20
N LEU A 95 -14.42 0.65 12.91
CA LEU A 95 -14.93 0.54 11.54
C LEU A 95 -15.67 1.80 11.11
N VAL A 96 -15.54 2.16 9.84
CA VAL A 96 -16.37 3.21 9.24
C VAL A 96 -17.78 2.64 9.06
N GLY A 97 -18.78 3.28 9.66
CA GLY A 97 -20.17 2.86 9.54
C GLY A 97 -20.60 1.69 10.44
N GLY A 98 -19.70 1.12 11.25
CA GLY A 98 -20.03 0.13 12.29
C GLY A 98 -20.56 -1.23 11.79
N GLY A 99 -20.15 -1.63 10.58
CA GLY A 99 -20.52 -2.90 9.94
C GLY A 99 -19.71 -4.11 10.42
N GLU A 100 -19.74 -5.19 9.64
CA GLU A 100 -18.89 -6.37 9.88
C GLU A 100 -17.42 -6.08 9.55
N HIS A 101 -16.49 -6.68 10.30
CA HIS A 101 -15.05 -6.55 10.08
C HIS A 101 -14.60 -7.44 8.92
N ASP A 102 -14.03 -6.86 7.87
CA ASP A 102 -13.79 -7.59 6.61
C ASP A 102 -12.89 -8.79 6.81
N TRP A 103 -11.77 -8.61 7.54
CA TRP A 103 -10.81 -9.69 7.72
C TRP A 103 -11.30 -10.74 8.71
N ASN A 104 -12.20 -10.40 9.64
CA ASN A 104 -12.93 -11.40 10.42
C ASN A 104 -13.77 -12.29 9.49
N TYR A 105 -14.61 -11.67 8.66
CA TYR A 105 -15.46 -12.38 7.71
C TYR A 105 -14.62 -13.24 6.75
N LEU A 106 -13.61 -12.66 6.10
CA LEU A 106 -12.80 -13.34 5.09
C LEU A 106 -12.04 -14.53 5.67
N LEU A 107 -11.33 -14.34 6.78
CA LEU A 107 -10.59 -15.43 7.41
C LEU A 107 -11.52 -16.47 8.05
N GLY A 108 -12.66 -16.04 8.58
CA GLY A 108 -13.70 -16.93 9.10
C GLY A 108 -14.24 -17.86 8.01
N ARG A 109 -14.60 -17.30 6.85
CA ARG A 109 -15.07 -18.07 5.68
C ARG A 109 -14.03 -19.04 5.12
N LEU A 110 -12.75 -18.72 5.25
CA LEU A 110 -11.65 -19.58 4.83
C LEU A 110 -11.22 -20.59 5.91
N GLY A 111 -11.76 -20.51 7.13
CA GLY A 111 -11.31 -21.33 8.26
C GLY A 111 -9.89 -20.99 8.75
N LEU A 112 -9.40 -19.78 8.44
CA LEU A 112 -8.05 -19.30 8.73
C LEU A 112 -8.01 -18.25 9.85
N LEU A 113 -9.13 -18.02 10.55
CA LEU A 113 -9.25 -16.95 11.56
C LEU A 113 -8.18 -17.05 12.66
N GLY A 114 -7.77 -18.25 13.06
CA GLY A 114 -6.68 -18.45 14.03
C GLY A 114 -5.27 -18.09 13.54
N GLN A 115 -5.12 -17.82 12.24
CA GLN A 115 -3.84 -17.48 11.57
C GLN A 115 -3.72 -15.99 11.24
N ASP A 116 -4.70 -15.16 11.61
CA ASP A 116 -4.72 -13.70 11.46
C ASP A 116 -3.37 -13.03 11.74
N ARG A 117 -2.72 -13.36 12.86
CA ARG A 117 -1.42 -12.78 13.24
C ARG A 117 -0.30 -13.18 12.29
N LEU A 118 -0.24 -14.45 11.90
CA LEU A 118 0.78 -14.96 10.97
C LEU A 118 0.62 -14.32 9.59
N LEU A 119 -0.62 -14.29 9.09
CA LEU A 119 -0.95 -13.68 7.80
C LEU A 119 -0.63 -12.19 7.81
N GLY A 120 -1.03 -11.47 8.86
CA GLY A 120 -0.71 -10.06 9.00
C GLY A 120 0.79 -9.79 9.10
N GLU A 121 1.58 -10.63 9.77
CA GLU A 121 3.05 -10.50 9.75
C GLU A 121 3.63 -10.77 8.35
N ALA A 122 3.09 -11.73 7.60
CA ALA A 122 3.52 -11.99 6.23
C ALA A 122 3.22 -10.78 5.31
N VAL A 123 2.03 -10.18 5.44
CA VAL A 123 1.67 -8.94 4.71
C VAL A 123 2.60 -7.80 5.11
N ARG A 124 2.90 -7.63 6.41
CA ARG A 124 3.83 -6.62 6.89
C ARG A 124 5.22 -6.78 6.29
N PHE A 125 5.73 -8.01 6.30
CA PHE A 125 7.05 -8.34 5.76
C PHE A 125 7.12 -8.06 4.25
N ALA A 126 6.08 -8.42 3.50
CA ALA A 126 5.98 -8.07 2.07
C ALA A 126 6.03 -6.54 1.86
N GLY A 127 5.30 -5.77 2.68
CA GLY A 127 5.37 -4.31 2.67
C GLY A 127 6.78 -3.77 2.93
N VAL A 128 7.50 -4.34 3.91
CA VAL A 128 8.88 -3.92 4.20
C VAL A 128 9.81 -4.20 3.01
N LEU A 129 9.73 -5.38 2.40
CA LEU A 129 10.54 -5.70 1.22
C LEU A 129 10.24 -4.75 0.06
N LEU A 130 8.96 -4.45 -0.18
CA LEU A 130 8.54 -3.57 -1.25
C LEU A 130 9.00 -2.13 -1.01
N TYR A 131 8.93 -1.65 0.23
CA TYR A 131 9.46 -0.36 0.65
C TYR A 131 10.96 -0.24 0.39
N LEU A 132 11.75 -1.23 0.83
CA LEU A 132 13.20 -1.24 0.63
C LEU A 132 13.55 -1.24 -0.85
N TRP A 133 12.83 -2.02 -1.66
CA TRP A 133 12.99 -2.02 -3.11
C TRP A 133 12.65 -0.67 -3.73
N ALA A 134 11.53 -0.06 -3.35
CA ALA A 134 11.11 1.25 -3.84
C ALA A 134 12.18 2.32 -3.53
N CYS A 135 12.72 2.33 -2.30
CA CYS A 135 13.78 3.25 -1.91
C CYS A 135 15.08 3.02 -2.69
N LEU A 136 15.52 1.77 -2.82
CA LEU A 136 16.73 1.43 -3.58
C LEU A 136 16.61 1.88 -5.04
N ARG A 137 15.50 1.54 -5.70
CA ARG A 137 15.28 1.90 -7.11
C ARG A 137 15.10 3.41 -7.28
N GLY A 138 14.35 4.04 -6.39
CA GLY A 138 14.13 5.49 -6.39
C GLY A 138 15.44 6.26 -6.31
N TRP A 139 16.35 5.83 -5.43
CA TRP A 139 17.71 6.37 -5.34
C TRP A 139 18.48 6.21 -6.65
N THR A 140 18.52 4.99 -7.21
CA THR A 140 19.27 4.74 -8.46
C THR A 140 18.78 5.57 -9.64
N TYR A 141 17.45 5.78 -9.75
CA TYR A 141 16.88 6.59 -10.83
C TYR A 141 17.13 8.09 -10.61
N ALA A 142 17.03 8.58 -9.37
CA ALA A 142 17.34 9.98 -9.07
C ALA A 142 18.82 10.30 -9.34
N SER A 143 19.73 9.40 -8.97
CA SER A 143 21.16 9.58 -9.25
C SER A 143 21.49 9.58 -10.75
N ALA A 144 20.74 8.83 -11.57
CA ALA A 144 20.92 8.84 -13.01
C ALA A 144 20.47 10.18 -13.63
N ILE A 145 19.32 10.71 -13.21
CA ILE A 145 18.80 12.01 -13.67
C ILE A 145 19.80 13.13 -13.39
N GLY A 146 20.41 13.17 -12.20
CA GLY A 146 21.41 14.18 -11.85
C GLY A 146 22.66 14.12 -12.74
N ARG A 147 23.14 12.90 -13.05
CA ARG A 147 24.33 12.71 -13.90
C ARG A 147 24.09 13.13 -15.35
N ASP A 148 22.90 12.87 -15.89
CA ASP A 148 22.54 13.26 -17.26
C ASP A 148 22.34 14.78 -17.37
N GLY A 149 21.85 15.44 -16.30
CA GLY A 149 21.73 16.89 -16.21
C GLY A 149 23.08 17.61 -16.23
N ASP A 150 24.04 17.16 -15.40
CA ASP A 150 25.38 17.75 -15.32
C ASP A 150 26.19 17.57 -16.62
N ALA A 151 25.96 16.47 -17.36
CA ALA A 151 26.62 16.21 -18.64
C ALA A 151 26.09 17.07 -19.80
N GLY A 152 24.92 17.69 -19.66
CA GLY A 152 24.25 18.47 -20.69
C GLY A 152 24.53 19.97 -20.66
N GLU A 153 25.20 20.49 -19.62
CA GLU A 153 25.49 21.92 -19.49
C GLU A 153 26.80 22.27 -20.23
N PRO A 154 26.77 23.05 -21.33
CA PRO A 154 27.98 23.44 -22.02
C PRO A 154 28.83 24.36 -21.11
N ALA A 155 30.13 24.08 -21.02
CA ALA A 155 31.07 24.91 -20.28
C ALA A 155 30.95 26.38 -20.71
N ALA A 156 30.72 27.27 -19.74
CA ALA A 156 30.61 28.70 -19.99
C ALA A 156 31.85 29.21 -20.74
N PRO A 157 31.68 30.00 -21.83
CA PRO A 157 32.80 30.53 -22.57
C PRO A 157 33.65 31.46 -21.68
N SER A 158 34.96 31.20 -21.67
CA SER A 158 36.01 31.98 -21.00
C SER A 158 36.24 33.34 -21.62
#